data_AF-A0A2W5ZFS6-F1
#
_entry.id   AF-A0A2W5ZFS6-F1
#
_cell.length_a   1.000
_cell.length_b   1.000
_cell.length_c   1.000
_cell.angle_alpha   90.00
_cell.angle_beta   90.00
_cell.angle_gamma   90.00
#
_symmetry.space_group_name_H-M   'P 1'
#
loop_
_entity.id
_entity.type
_entity.pdbx_description
1 polymer ?
#
loop_
_entity_poly.entity_id
_entity_poly.type
_entity_poly.pdbx_seq_one_letter_code
_entity_poly.pdbx_strand_id
1 'polypeptide(L)'
;MKLITATLVAVSGFGLSAAPLAHAADDSFVGKWKLNPDKSQFSGLVYKVEEAGSNQYKFIFGDDVETITLGKDHLTKFGNTWLITKSGANGWKWTQKRNGKITSDATWTVSEDGATSTYVSTETRPDGSTSHDETKLKRTAGSAGLAGTWESTEIKVGSPVTIEMAKWQGDGYAIKNPTSQSETNFKLDGKDYTPKGPRVAKGTTVSAKAIDDHNIELAYKLKGKTTETDRWELSADGQTLTSTVNYPGESKPEVDVYDRQ
;
A
#
# COMPACT_ATOMS: atom_id res chain seq x y z
N MET A 1 35.16 -85.28 0.91
CA MET A 1 36.16 -84.84 -0.08
C MET A 1 35.82 -83.42 -0.50
N LYS A 2 36.73 -82.48 -0.18
CA LYS A 2 36.87 -81.09 -0.64
C LYS A 2 35.76 -80.06 -0.39
N LEU A 3 36.18 -79.01 0.34
CA LEU A 3 35.59 -77.67 0.48
C LEU A 3 35.35 -76.98 -0.88
N ILE A 4 34.46 -75.98 -0.90
CA ILE A 4 34.81 -74.55 -1.11
C ILE A 4 33.65 -73.65 -0.64
N THR A 5 34.05 -72.62 0.10
CA THR A 5 33.32 -71.50 0.69
C THR A 5 32.92 -70.43 -0.35
N ALA A 6 31.78 -69.76 -0.18
CA ALA A 6 31.62 -68.34 -0.50
C ALA A 6 30.42 -67.73 0.23
N THR A 7 30.70 -66.69 1.02
CA THR A 7 29.79 -65.84 1.80
C THR A 7 29.25 -64.70 0.94
N LEU A 8 27.97 -64.30 1.08
CA LEU A 8 27.61 -62.89 1.25
C LEU A 8 26.16 -62.72 1.78
N VAL A 9 26.04 -61.87 2.78
CA VAL A 9 24.83 -61.42 3.48
C VAL A 9 24.02 -60.46 2.59
N ALA A 10 22.69 -60.53 2.62
CA ALA A 10 21.84 -59.41 2.24
C ALA A 10 20.76 -59.18 3.33
N VAL A 11 20.76 -57.94 3.81
CA VAL A 11 20.05 -57.39 4.97
C VAL A 11 18.60 -57.07 4.62
N SER A 12 17.72 -57.23 5.61
CA SER A 12 16.30 -56.83 5.65
C SER A 12 16.08 -55.33 5.49
N GLY A 13 15.18 -54.92 4.60
CA GLY A 13 14.69 -53.54 4.47
C GLY A 13 13.24 -53.41 4.94
N PHE A 14 13.06 -52.88 6.16
CA PHE A 14 11.79 -52.32 6.64
C PHE A 14 11.50 -51.02 5.88
N GLY A 15 10.37 -50.96 5.16
CA GLY A 15 9.89 -49.74 4.54
C GLY A 15 9.27 -48.80 5.59
N LEU A 16 10.01 -47.77 6.00
CA LEU A 16 9.42 -46.60 6.65
C LEU A 16 8.69 -45.78 5.59
N SER A 17 7.35 -45.80 5.61
CA SER A 17 6.53 -44.77 5.00
C SER A 17 6.64 -43.49 5.84
N ALA A 18 7.53 -42.59 5.44
CA ALA A 18 7.53 -41.23 5.94
C ALA A 18 6.28 -40.52 5.40
N ALA A 19 5.26 -40.35 6.23
CA ALA A 19 4.21 -39.38 5.96
C ALA A 19 4.87 -38.00 5.88
N PRO A 20 4.62 -37.19 4.83
CA PRO A 20 5.07 -35.82 4.83
C PRO A 20 4.44 -35.13 6.05
N LEU A 21 5.29 -34.63 6.95
CA LEU A 21 4.88 -33.67 7.97
C LEU A 21 4.33 -32.47 7.19
N ALA A 22 3.01 -32.38 7.08
CA ALA A 22 2.38 -31.12 6.78
C ALA A 22 2.80 -30.17 7.91
N HIS A 23 3.72 -29.25 7.62
CA HIS A 23 3.90 -28.09 8.48
C HIS A 23 2.52 -27.47 8.61
N ALA A 24 1.98 -27.41 9.83
CA ALA A 24 0.84 -26.54 10.10
C ALA A 24 1.26 -25.17 9.58
N ALA A 25 0.49 -24.62 8.65
CA ALA A 25 0.66 -23.25 8.25
C ALA A 25 0.66 -22.41 9.54
N ASP A 26 1.55 -21.42 9.61
CA ASP A 26 1.52 -20.49 10.71
C ASP A 26 0.25 -19.64 10.49
N ASP A 27 -0.89 -20.05 11.08
CA ASP A 27 -2.23 -19.42 11.03
C ASP A 27 -2.24 -18.00 11.65
N SER A 28 -1.05 -17.41 11.77
CA SER A 28 -0.78 -16.12 12.35
C SER A 28 -0.35 -15.17 11.25
N PHE A 29 -0.85 -13.94 11.32
CA PHE A 29 -0.35 -12.82 10.52
C PHE A 29 1.13 -12.47 10.78
N VAL A 30 1.78 -13.08 11.79
CA VAL A 30 3.21 -12.91 12.07
C VAL A 30 4.04 -13.37 10.88
N GLY A 31 4.98 -12.54 10.46
CA GLY A 31 5.85 -12.86 9.35
C GLY A 31 6.34 -11.62 8.62
N LYS A 32 7.08 -11.86 7.55
CA LYS A 32 7.52 -10.85 6.62
C LYS A 32 6.69 -10.99 5.35
N TRP A 33 6.16 -9.88 4.88
CA TRP A 33 5.19 -9.82 3.80
C TRP A 33 5.64 -8.82 2.78
N LYS A 34 5.73 -9.22 1.52
CA LYS A 34 6.13 -8.35 0.40
C LYS A 34 4.93 -8.10 -0.49
N LEU A 35 4.65 -6.83 -0.78
CA LEU A 35 3.59 -6.46 -1.72
C LEU A 35 3.88 -7.09 -3.09
N ASN A 36 2.86 -7.69 -3.68
CA ASN A 36 2.86 -8.25 -5.02
C ASN A 36 1.95 -7.40 -5.92
N PRO A 37 2.52 -6.44 -6.68
CA PRO A 37 1.75 -5.59 -7.57
C PRO A 37 0.96 -6.37 -8.64
N ASP A 38 1.51 -7.50 -9.12
CA ASP A 38 0.91 -8.27 -10.21
C ASP A 38 -0.36 -9.02 -9.75
N LYS A 39 -0.47 -9.32 -8.45
CA LYS A 39 -1.67 -9.93 -7.85
C LYS A 39 -2.64 -8.88 -7.27
N SER A 40 -2.19 -7.64 -7.10
CA SER A 40 -2.97 -6.56 -6.49
C SER A 40 -3.90 -5.88 -7.51
N GLN A 41 -4.88 -5.13 -7.03
CA GLN A 41 -5.82 -4.35 -7.84
C GLN A 41 -5.82 -2.89 -7.38
N PHE A 42 -5.05 -2.06 -8.07
CA PHE A 42 -4.93 -0.62 -7.78
C PHE A 42 -5.74 0.28 -8.73
N SER A 43 -6.38 -0.31 -9.75
CA SER A 43 -7.12 0.43 -10.78
C SER A 43 -8.60 0.61 -10.41
N GLY A 44 -9.24 1.61 -11.02
CA GLY A 44 -10.65 1.92 -10.86
C GLY A 44 -10.95 3.02 -9.83
N LEU A 45 -9.94 3.54 -9.15
CA LEU A 45 -10.06 4.65 -8.21
C LEU A 45 -10.32 5.96 -8.95
N VAL A 46 -11.17 6.83 -8.38
CA VAL A 46 -11.62 8.06 -9.02
C VAL A 46 -10.97 9.29 -8.38
N TYR A 47 -10.31 10.11 -9.19
CA TYR A 47 -9.71 11.37 -8.80
C TYR A 47 -10.43 12.50 -9.51
N LYS A 48 -10.89 13.50 -8.76
CA LYS A 48 -11.54 14.68 -9.34
C LYS A 48 -10.71 15.92 -9.09
N VAL A 49 -10.52 16.69 -10.15
CA VAL A 49 -9.87 18.00 -10.10
C VAL A 49 -10.87 19.05 -10.54
N GLU A 50 -11.22 19.98 -9.65
CA GLU A 50 -12.13 21.09 -9.94
C GLU A 50 -11.38 22.42 -9.96
N GLU A 51 -11.72 23.29 -10.90
CA GLU A 51 -11.27 24.69 -10.85
C GLU A 51 -12.03 25.44 -9.75
N ALA A 52 -11.32 26.22 -8.94
CA ALA A 52 -11.89 27.08 -7.89
C ALA A 52 -11.66 28.59 -8.15
N GLY A 53 -11.26 28.95 -9.38
CA GLY A 53 -10.95 30.32 -9.79
C GLY A 53 -9.52 30.76 -9.39
N SER A 54 -9.02 31.86 -9.96
CA SER A 54 -7.72 32.47 -9.59
C SER A 54 -6.54 31.48 -9.54
N ASN A 55 -6.46 30.54 -10.49
CA ASN A 55 -5.43 29.49 -10.55
C ASN A 55 -5.47 28.50 -9.35
N GLN A 56 -6.60 28.44 -8.66
CA GLN A 56 -6.87 27.48 -7.60
C GLN A 56 -7.58 26.25 -8.12
N TYR A 57 -7.22 25.10 -7.56
CA TYR A 57 -7.78 23.81 -7.90
C TYR A 57 -8.12 23.05 -6.62
N LYS A 58 -9.23 22.31 -6.64
CA LYS A 58 -9.55 21.31 -5.62
C LYS A 58 -9.16 19.95 -6.17
N PHE A 59 -8.27 19.26 -5.46
CA PHE A 59 -7.97 17.85 -5.68
C PHE A 59 -8.83 17.05 -4.72
N ILE A 60 -9.63 16.14 -5.26
CA ILE A 60 -10.67 15.42 -4.55
C ILE A 60 -10.46 13.92 -4.78
N PHE A 61 -10.45 13.16 -3.70
CA PHE A 61 -10.39 11.69 -3.68
C PHE A 61 -11.33 11.19 -2.59
N GLY A 62 -12.42 10.54 -2.97
CA GLY A 62 -13.55 10.30 -2.08
C GLY A 62 -14.01 11.55 -1.34
N ASP A 63 -14.05 11.47 -0.01
CA ASP A 63 -14.40 12.57 0.91
C ASP A 63 -13.20 13.48 1.24
N ASP A 64 -12.02 13.21 0.69
CA ASP A 64 -10.85 14.06 0.83
C ASP A 64 -10.84 15.20 -0.19
N VAL A 65 -10.50 16.39 0.26
CA VAL A 65 -10.37 17.59 -0.55
C VAL A 65 -9.16 18.40 -0.09
N GLU A 66 -8.25 18.67 -1.02
CA GLU A 66 -7.17 19.65 -0.85
C GLU A 66 -7.38 20.79 -1.86
N THR A 67 -7.48 22.03 -1.37
CA THR A 67 -7.59 23.23 -2.24
C THR A 67 -6.24 23.91 -2.33
N ILE A 68 -5.65 23.97 -3.52
CA ILE A 68 -4.30 24.49 -3.74
C ILE A 68 -4.32 25.63 -4.75
N THR A 69 -3.29 26.47 -4.73
CA THR A 69 -3.03 27.46 -5.79
C THR A 69 -1.81 27.00 -6.58
N LEU A 70 -1.91 26.84 -7.91
CA LEU A 70 -0.75 26.46 -8.71
C LEU A 70 0.37 27.51 -8.58
N GLY A 71 1.60 27.03 -8.47
CA GLY A 71 2.80 27.85 -8.28
C GLY A 71 3.07 28.28 -6.84
N LYS A 72 2.27 27.83 -5.86
CA LYS A 72 2.50 28.12 -4.44
C LYS A 72 2.62 26.82 -3.64
N ASP A 73 3.47 26.85 -2.62
CA ASP A 73 3.54 25.79 -1.61
C ASP A 73 2.18 25.72 -0.88
N HIS A 74 1.66 24.52 -0.71
CA HIS A 74 0.42 24.20 -0.01
C HIS A 74 0.67 23.15 1.07
N LEU A 75 0.40 23.45 2.34
CA LEU A 75 0.50 22.47 3.42
C LEU A 75 -0.79 21.64 3.48
N THR A 76 -0.68 20.36 3.14
CA THR A 76 -1.77 19.38 3.22
C THR A 76 -2.14 19.07 4.67
N LYS A 77 -3.35 18.55 4.88
CA LYS A 77 -3.80 18.08 6.20
C LYS A 77 -2.94 16.94 6.76
N PHE A 78 -2.24 16.19 5.89
CA PHE A 78 -1.32 15.11 6.25
C PHE A 78 0.08 15.59 6.62
N GLY A 79 0.37 16.89 6.53
CA GLY A 79 1.66 17.48 6.90
C GLY A 79 2.73 17.40 5.80
N ASN A 80 2.33 17.06 4.58
CA ASN A 80 3.16 17.24 3.39
C ASN A 80 2.96 18.64 2.81
N THR A 81 3.97 19.19 2.16
CA THR A 81 3.84 20.42 1.37
C THR A 81 3.85 20.05 -0.11
N TRP A 82 2.79 20.43 -0.83
CA TRP A 82 2.69 20.27 -2.28
C TRP A 82 3.04 21.56 -2.98
N LEU A 83 3.78 21.46 -4.08
CA LEU A 83 3.97 22.52 -5.04
C LEU A 83 3.66 21.97 -6.43
N ILE A 84 2.59 22.48 -7.04
CA ILE A 84 2.17 22.06 -8.37
C ILE A 84 2.35 23.24 -9.32
N THR A 85 3.12 23.05 -10.40
CA THR A 85 3.42 24.08 -11.39
C THR A 85 3.08 23.57 -12.79
N LYS A 86 2.66 24.46 -13.67
CA LYS A 86 2.47 24.13 -15.09
C LYS A 86 3.85 23.95 -15.74
N SER A 87 4.06 22.85 -16.45
CA SER A 87 5.32 22.53 -17.15
C SER A 87 5.17 22.51 -18.68
N GLY A 88 3.96 22.65 -19.19
CA GLY A 88 3.64 22.75 -20.62
C GLY A 88 2.14 22.96 -20.83
N ALA A 89 1.66 22.93 -22.08
CA ALA A 89 0.23 23.07 -22.37
C ALA A 89 -0.61 21.98 -21.66
N ASN A 90 -0.10 20.74 -21.67
CA ASN A 90 -0.74 19.56 -21.10
C ASN A 90 0.11 18.89 -20.00
N GLY A 91 1.00 19.64 -19.35
CA GLY A 91 1.94 19.10 -18.37
C GLY A 91 1.94 19.88 -17.06
N TRP A 92 2.01 19.16 -15.94
CA TRP A 92 2.16 19.70 -14.60
C TRP A 92 3.27 18.97 -13.86
N LYS A 93 4.15 19.73 -13.18
CA LYS A 93 5.12 19.20 -12.24
C LYS A 93 4.57 19.29 -10.82
N TRP A 94 4.72 18.22 -10.07
CA TRP A 94 4.29 18.11 -8.69
C TRP A 94 5.49 17.77 -7.83
N THR A 95 5.86 18.66 -6.91
CA THR A 95 6.88 18.40 -5.90
C THR A 95 6.21 18.24 -4.54
N GLN A 96 6.53 17.15 -3.85
CA GLN A 96 6.12 16.92 -2.48
C GLN A 96 7.31 17.06 -1.54
N LYS A 97 7.13 17.82 -0.46
CA LYS A 97 8.10 17.97 0.62
C LYS A 97 7.52 17.45 1.93
N ARG A 98 8.39 16.94 2.80
CA ARG A 98 8.12 16.66 4.21
C ARG A 98 9.20 17.30 5.06
N ASN A 99 8.80 18.09 6.06
CA ASN A 99 9.73 18.80 6.95
C ASN A 99 10.79 19.61 6.16
N GLY A 100 10.38 20.27 5.08
CA GLY A 100 11.26 21.07 4.20
C GLY A 100 12.14 20.27 3.22
N LYS A 101 12.22 18.93 3.33
CA LYS A 101 12.96 18.07 2.41
C LYS A 101 12.04 17.58 1.29
N ILE A 102 12.50 17.63 0.05
CA ILE A 102 11.80 17.01 -1.09
C ILE A 102 11.79 15.49 -0.89
N THR A 103 10.60 14.89 -0.96
CA THR A 103 10.38 13.45 -0.81
C THR A 103 9.81 12.82 -2.07
N SER A 104 9.23 13.60 -2.97
CA SER A 104 8.81 13.11 -4.29
C SER A 104 8.80 14.25 -5.31
N ASP A 105 9.13 13.91 -6.54
CA ASP A 105 8.89 14.72 -7.72
C ASP A 105 8.09 13.88 -8.72
N ALA A 106 7.09 14.51 -9.35
CA ALA A 106 6.25 13.86 -10.32
C ALA A 106 5.89 14.78 -11.48
N THR A 107 5.52 14.17 -12.60
CA THR A 107 4.97 14.85 -13.77
C THR A 107 3.63 14.22 -14.12
N TRP A 108 2.58 15.04 -14.17
CA TRP A 108 1.28 14.68 -14.72
C TRP A 108 1.20 15.23 -16.14
N THR A 109 1.03 14.35 -17.13
CA THR A 109 0.85 14.70 -18.54
C THR A 109 -0.53 14.27 -19.02
N VAL A 110 -1.29 15.19 -19.59
CA VAL A 110 -2.57 14.93 -20.24
C VAL A 110 -2.32 14.76 -21.75
N SER A 111 -2.98 13.78 -22.35
CA SER A 111 -2.96 13.54 -23.80
C SER A 111 -3.51 14.74 -24.59
N GLU A 112 -3.13 14.88 -25.87
CA GLU A 112 -3.55 16.00 -26.71
C GLU A 112 -5.06 16.07 -26.92
N ASP A 113 -5.72 14.92 -27.04
CA ASP A 113 -7.19 14.80 -27.13
C ASP A 113 -7.88 14.99 -25.76
N GLY A 114 -7.09 15.12 -24.68
CA GLY A 114 -7.55 15.25 -23.32
C GLY A 114 -8.15 13.99 -22.72
N ALA A 115 -8.24 12.87 -23.43
CA ALA A 115 -9.02 11.70 -23.01
C ALA A 115 -8.30 10.82 -21.97
N THR A 116 -6.97 10.87 -21.93
CA THR A 116 -6.13 10.10 -21.01
C THR A 116 -5.05 10.96 -20.37
N SER A 117 -4.47 10.47 -19.29
CA SER A 117 -3.28 11.09 -18.70
C SER A 117 -2.36 10.05 -18.06
N THR A 118 -1.10 10.46 -17.88
CA THR A 118 -0.08 9.68 -17.18
C THR A 118 0.51 10.53 -16.07
N TYR A 119 0.57 9.97 -14.86
CA TYR A 119 1.27 10.52 -13.71
C TYR A 119 2.50 9.65 -13.43
N VAL A 120 3.69 10.23 -13.56
CA VAL A 120 4.96 9.54 -13.32
C VAL A 120 5.64 10.20 -12.13
N SER A 121 5.95 9.43 -11.09
CA SER A 121 6.59 9.93 -9.88
C SER A 121 7.85 9.16 -9.53
N THR A 122 8.81 9.90 -8.98
CA THR A 122 9.94 9.31 -8.24
C THR A 122 9.78 9.70 -6.78
N GLU A 123 9.58 8.71 -5.90
CA GLU A 123 9.58 8.92 -4.45
C GLU A 123 10.96 8.58 -3.88
N THR A 124 11.46 9.41 -2.97
CA THR A 124 12.56 9.04 -2.06
C THR A 124 11.97 8.69 -0.71
N ARG A 125 12.25 7.51 -0.18
CA ARG A 125 11.74 7.00 1.10
C ARG A 125 12.62 7.39 2.29
N PRO A 126 12.13 7.25 3.54
CA PRO A 126 12.91 7.50 4.75
C PRO A 126 14.23 6.73 4.84
N ASP A 127 14.28 5.48 4.37
CA ASP A 127 15.51 4.68 4.31
C ASP A 127 16.49 5.14 3.19
N GLY A 128 16.10 6.12 2.37
CA GLY A 128 16.89 6.63 1.25
C GLY A 128 16.69 5.86 -0.06
N SER A 129 15.95 4.75 -0.06
CA SER A 129 15.57 4.05 -1.28
C SER A 129 14.63 4.90 -2.13
N THR A 130 14.48 4.55 -3.41
CA THR A 130 13.56 5.24 -4.32
C THR A 130 12.54 4.29 -4.94
N SER A 131 11.36 4.81 -5.23
CA SER A 131 10.34 4.16 -6.07
C SER A 131 10.15 4.99 -7.33
N HIS A 132 9.94 4.31 -8.45
CA HIS A 132 9.53 4.97 -9.69
C HIS A 132 8.18 4.41 -10.11
N ASP A 133 7.13 5.19 -9.90
CA ASP A 133 5.76 4.74 -10.06
C ASP A 133 5.11 5.45 -11.26
N GLU A 134 4.27 4.72 -11.98
CA GLU A 134 3.52 5.22 -13.14
C GLU A 134 2.04 4.90 -12.95
N THR A 135 1.20 5.92 -12.99
CA THR A 135 -0.27 5.77 -13.00
C THR A 135 -0.79 6.26 -14.34
N LYS A 136 -1.57 5.42 -15.01
CA LYS A 136 -2.36 5.83 -16.18
C LYS A 136 -3.79 6.05 -15.78
N LEU A 137 -4.38 7.11 -16.28
CA LEU A 137 -5.76 7.47 -15.99
C LEU A 137 -6.54 7.74 -17.27
N LYS A 138 -7.81 7.38 -17.25
CA LYS A 138 -8.79 7.76 -18.26
C LYS A 138 -9.64 8.90 -17.72
N ARG A 139 -9.90 9.91 -18.55
CA ARG A 139 -10.87 10.96 -18.22
C ARG A 139 -12.29 10.43 -18.38
N THR A 140 -13.11 10.58 -17.35
CA THR A 140 -14.53 10.24 -17.36
C THR A 140 -15.44 11.47 -17.38
N ALA A 141 -14.94 12.63 -16.97
CA ALA A 141 -15.63 13.91 -17.10
C ALA A 141 -14.66 15.10 -17.26
N GLY A 142 -15.14 16.19 -17.86
CA GLY A 142 -14.31 17.33 -18.28
C GLY A 142 -13.74 17.13 -19.69
N SER A 143 -13.10 18.16 -20.24
CA SER A 143 -12.67 18.15 -21.66
C SER A 143 -11.27 18.68 -21.93
N ALA A 144 -10.64 19.39 -20.99
CA ALA A 144 -9.33 20.01 -21.23
C ALA A 144 -8.54 20.23 -19.94
N GLY A 145 -7.22 20.34 -20.07
CA GLY A 145 -6.34 20.69 -18.95
C GLY A 145 -6.34 19.65 -17.83
N LEU A 146 -5.98 20.08 -16.62
CA LEU A 146 -5.93 19.21 -15.44
C LEU A 146 -7.32 18.91 -14.87
N ALA A 147 -8.21 19.90 -14.93
CA ALA A 147 -9.55 19.83 -14.37
C ALA A 147 -10.40 18.76 -15.06
N GLY A 148 -11.10 17.95 -14.28
CA GLY A 148 -11.92 16.85 -14.74
C GLY A 148 -11.97 15.71 -13.74
N THR A 149 -12.67 14.64 -14.10
CA THR A 149 -12.71 13.39 -13.36
C THR A 149 -11.88 12.35 -14.09
N TRP A 150 -11.00 11.69 -13.35
CA TRP A 150 -10.01 10.75 -13.82
C TRP A 150 -10.18 9.42 -13.09
N GLU A 151 -10.23 8.32 -13.82
CA GLU A 151 -10.26 6.97 -13.25
C GLU A 151 -8.92 6.29 -13.54
N SER A 152 -8.27 5.72 -12.52
CA SER A 152 -7.03 4.96 -12.72
C SER A 152 -7.31 3.70 -13.54
N THR A 153 -6.49 3.44 -14.56
CA THR A 153 -6.62 2.25 -15.41
C THR A 153 -5.47 1.27 -15.19
N GLU A 154 -4.30 1.77 -14.80
CA GLU A 154 -3.11 0.99 -14.56
C GLU A 154 -2.23 1.73 -13.57
N ILE A 155 -1.67 1.02 -12.59
CA ILE A 155 -0.67 1.55 -11.66
C ILE A 155 0.50 0.58 -11.65
N LYS A 156 1.69 1.07 -11.98
CA LYS A 156 2.95 0.35 -11.87
C LYS A 156 3.68 0.82 -10.64
N VAL A 157 3.98 -0.11 -9.75
CA VAL A 157 4.76 0.12 -8.53
C VAL A 157 6.22 -0.22 -8.83
N GLY A 158 7.10 0.78 -8.80
CA GLY A 158 8.51 0.58 -9.16
C GLY A 158 9.31 -0.20 -8.11
N SER A 159 8.94 -0.04 -6.84
CA SER A 159 9.63 -0.71 -5.73
C SER A 159 8.60 -1.14 -4.69
N PRO A 160 8.15 -2.41 -4.70
CA PRO A 160 7.13 -2.90 -3.77
C PRO A 160 7.60 -2.85 -2.32
N VAL A 161 6.68 -2.49 -1.42
CA VAL A 161 6.96 -2.40 0.02
C VAL A 161 7.05 -3.78 0.66
N THR A 162 7.75 -3.86 1.79
CA THR A 162 7.75 -5.01 2.68
C THR A 162 7.28 -4.57 4.05
N ILE A 163 6.42 -5.36 4.68
CA ILE A 163 5.99 -5.19 6.06
C ILE A 163 6.43 -6.38 6.89
N GLU A 164 6.79 -6.12 8.14
CA GLU A 164 7.14 -7.12 9.13
C GLU A 164 6.11 -7.06 10.24
N MET A 165 5.48 -8.20 10.51
CA MET A 165 4.43 -8.34 11.52
C MET A 165 4.92 -9.26 12.64
N ALA A 166 4.77 -8.80 13.87
CA ALA A 166 5.09 -9.58 15.07
C ALA A 166 3.95 -9.47 16.09
N LYS A 167 3.86 -10.42 17.03
CA LYS A 167 2.94 -10.28 18.17
C LYS A 167 3.37 -9.12 19.06
N TRP A 168 2.39 -8.40 19.59
CA TRP A 168 2.60 -7.28 20.50
C TRP A 168 1.65 -7.37 21.68
N GLN A 169 2.20 -7.41 22.90
CA GLN A 169 1.43 -7.44 24.15
C GLN A 169 0.32 -8.51 24.22
N GLY A 170 0.54 -9.68 23.60
CA GLY A 170 -0.38 -10.81 23.61
C GLY A 170 -1.37 -10.80 22.44
N ASP A 171 -2.46 -10.05 22.60
CA ASP A 171 -3.62 -9.98 21.72
C ASP A 171 -3.50 -8.92 20.60
N GLY A 172 -2.29 -8.45 20.34
CA GLY A 172 -2.00 -7.39 19.37
C GLY A 172 -0.90 -7.74 18.38
N TYR A 173 -0.70 -6.83 17.45
CA TYR A 173 0.36 -6.89 16.45
C TYR A 173 1.20 -5.62 16.46
N ALA A 174 2.48 -5.80 16.14
CA ALA A 174 3.40 -4.75 15.76
C ALA A 174 3.66 -4.90 14.26
N ILE A 175 3.32 -3.87 13.48
CA ILE A 175 3.66 -3.78 12.06
C ILE A 175 4.84 -2.83 11.93
N LYS A 176 5.92 -3.27 11.31
CA LYS A 176 7.04 -2.42 10.91
C LYS A 176 7.09 -2.36 9.39
N ASN A 177 7.28 -1.16 8.86
CA ASN A 177 7.62 -0.98 7.45
C ASN A 177 9.04 -0.40 7.40
N PRO A 178 10.06 -1.23 7.05
CA PRO A 178 11.45 -0.81 7.05
C PRO A 178 11.72 0.37 6.11
N THR A 179 11.09 0.39 4.93
CA THR A 179 11.33 1.42 3.91
C THR A 179 10.80 2.79 4.35
N SER A 180 9.65 2.82 5.01
CA SER A 180 9.06 4.04 5.59
C SER A 180 9.61 4.37 6.98
N GLN A 181 10.40 3.49 7.58
CA GLN A 181 10.87 3.58 8.97
C GLN A 181 9.70 3.86 9.94
N SER A 182 8.56 3.19 9.72
CA SER A 182 7.37 3.35 10.55
C SER A 182 7.03 2.08 11.31
N GLU A 183 6.39 2.26 12.45
CA GLU A 183 5.91 1.18 13.32
C GLU A 183 4.51 1.51 13.84
N THR A 184 3.59 0.56 13.71
CA THR A 184 2.22 0.64 14.22
C THR A 184 1.99 -0.54 15.14
N ASN A 185 1.81 -0.26 16.43
CA ASN A 185 1.53 -1.27 17.45
C ASN A 185 0.09 -1.08 17.93
N PHE A 186 -0.71 -2.13 17.87
CA PHE A 186 -2.12 -2.08 18.26
C PHE A 186 -2.58 -3.42 18.83
N LYS A 187 -3.67 -3.37 19.60
CA LYS A 187 -4.43 -4.56 20.00
C LYS A 187 -5.66 -4.70 19.12
N LEU A 188 -6.24 -5.90 19.10
CA LEU A 188 -7.51 -6.18 18.43
C LEU A 188 -8.74 -5.81 19.29
N ASP A 189 -8.62 -4.77 20.13
CA ASP A 189 -9.63 -4.36 21.10
C ASP A 189 -10.48 -3.16 20.64
N GLY A 190 -10.28 -2.70 19.41
CA GLY A 190 -10.96 -1.56 18.81
C GLY A 190 -10.54 -0.19 19.34
N LYS A 191 -9.52 -0.10 20.22
CA LYS A 191 -9.00 1.20 20.69
C LYS A 191 -8.06 1.81 19.68
N ASP A 192 -7.92 3.14 19.76
CA ASP A 192 -7.01 3.91 18.92
C ASP A 192 -5.57 3.85 19.44
N TYR A 193 -4.64 3.53 18.54
CA TYR A 193 -3.20 3.49 18.77
C TYR A 193 -2.48 4.45 17.82
N THR A 194 -1.45 5.12 18.31
CA THR A 194 -0.71 6.10 17.51
C THR A 194 0.49 5.45 16.82
N PRO A 195 0.52 5.40 15.48
CA PRO A 195 1.69 4.94 14.75
C PRO A 195 2.88 5.89 14.92
N LYS A 196 4.08 5.37 14.72
CA LYS A 196 5.35 6.11 14.82
C LYS A 196 6.08 6.06 13.49
N GLY A 197 6.83 7.12 13.20
CA GLY A 197 7.69 7.20 12.02
C GLY A 197 7.91 8.64 11.57
N PRO A 198 8.95 8.89 10.76
CA PRO A 198 9.34 10.26 10.37
C PRO A 198 8.30 10.97 9.48
N ARG A 199 7.44 10.19 8.79
CA ARG A 199 6.39 10.70 7.89
C ARG A 199 4.97 10.52 8.40
N VAL A 200 4.78 9.94 9.60
CA VAL A 200 3.44 9.79 10.20
C VAL A 200 2.83 11.18 10.44
N ALA A 201 1.62 11.41 9.93
CA ALA A 201 0.92 12.67 10.11
C ALA A 201 0.51 12.87 11.58
N LYS A 202 0.58 14.12 12.06
CA LYS A 202 0.18 14.43 13.44
C LYS A 202 -1.32 14.19 13.60
N GLY A 203 -1.67 13.38 14.61
CA GLY A 203 -3.06 13.01 14.88
C GLY A 203 -3.54 11.78 14.11
N THR A 204 -2.64 11.06 13.44
CA THR A 204 -2.96 9.73 12.93
C THR A 204 -3.17 8.75 14.07
N THR A 205 -4.24 7.94 14.00
CA THR A 205 -4.45 6.78 14.86
C THR A 205 -4.93 5.60 14.03
N VAL A 206 -4.71 4.39 14.55
CA VAL A 206 -5.19 3.13 13.98
C VAL A 206 -5.93 2.38 15.08
N SER A 207 -7.12 1.89 14.77
CA SER A 207 -7.83 0.91 15.61
C SER A 207 -7.99 -0.39 14.85
N ALA A 208 -7.91 -1.53 15.53
CA ALA A 208 -8.10 -2.84 14.90
C ALA A 208 -9.00 -3.75 15.73
N LYS A 209 -9.67 -4.68 15.05
CA LYS A 209 -10.53 -5.70 15.66
C LYS A 209 -10.38 -7.03 14.93
N ALA A 210 -10.44 -8.12 15.67
CA ALA A 210 -10.58 -9.45 15.07
C ALA A 210 -12.00 -9.60 14.52
N ILE A 211 -12.12 -10.17 13.31
CA ILE A 211 -13.38 -10.70 12.79
C ILE A 211 -13.41 -12.20 13.09
N ASP A 212 -12.34 -12.91 12.71
CA ASP A 212 -12.06 -14.31 13.02
C ASP A 212 -10.54 -14.56 12.98
N ASP A 213 -10.11 -15.81 13.08
CA ASP A 213 -8.69 -16.19 13.15
C ASP A 213 -7.88 -15.78 11.91
N HIS A 214 -8.54 -15.63 10.75
CA HIS A 214 -7.92 -15.28 9.47
C HIS A 214 -8.30 -13.87 8.98
N ASN A 215 -9.11 -13.13 9.73
CA ASN A 215 -9.65 -11.85 9.30
C ASN A 215 -9.49 -10.77 10.38
N ILE A 216 -8.86 -9.64 10.01
CA ILE A 216 -8.73 -8.45 10.86
C ILE A 216 -9.32 -7.26 10.13
N GLU A 217 -10.05 -6.41 10.85
CA GLU A 217 -10.46 -5.09 10.37
C GLU A 217 -9.58 -4.02 11.03
N LEU A 218 -9.07 -3.08 10.24
CA LEU A 218 -8.38 -1.88 10.69
C LEU A 218 -9.12 -0.63 10.23
N ALA A 219 -9.05 0.42 11.03
CA ALA A 219 -9.51 1.75 10.65
C ALA A 219 -8.42 2.78 10.94
N TYR A 220 -7.97 3.47 9.91
CA TYR A 220 -7.03 4.57 10.03
C TYR A 220 -7.80 5.88 10.12
N LYS A 221 -7.36 6.75 11.02
CA LYS A 221 -8.00 8.02 11.29
C LYS A 221 -6.97 9.13 11.28
N LEU A 222 -7.37 10.31 10.83
CA LEU A 222 -6.63 11.54 11.00
C LEU A 222 -7.46 12.52 11.83
N LYS A 223 -6.93 12.91 13.00
CA LYS A 223 -7.60 13.82 13.95
C LYS A 223 -9.03 13.36 14.28
N GLY A 224 -9.20 12.04 14.45
CA GLY A 224 -10.48 11.40 14.79
C GLY A 224 -11.42 11.11 13.61
N LYS A 225 -11.15 11.60 12.39
CA LYS A 225 -11.93 11.26 11.20
C LYS A 225 -11.31 10.05 10.49
N THR A 226 -12.10 9.02 10.19
CA THR A 226 -11.65 7.87 9.38
C THR A 226 -11.21 8.33 7.99
N THR A 227 -10.02 7.91 7.58
CA THR A 227 -9.45 8.16 6.25
C THR A 227 -9.52 6.92 5.36
N GLU A 228 -9.48 5.73 5.95
CA GLU A 228 -9.62 4.44 5.27
C GLU A 228 -9.96 3.35 6.29
N THR A 229 -10.51 2.26 5.78
CA THR A 229 -10.71 1.00 6.52
C THR A 229 -10.17 -0.16 5.72
N ASP A 230 -9.39 -1.01 6.36
CA ASP A 230 -8.77 -2.16 5.73
C ASP A 230 -9.43 -3.42 6.27
N ARG A 231 -9.74 -4.35 5.38
CA ARG A 231 -10.04 -5.74 5.75
C ARG A 231 -8.89 -6.62 5.30
N TRP A 232 -8.20 -7.18 6.28
CA TRP A 232 -7.09 -8.10 6.07
C TRP A 232 -7.59 -9.53 6.14
N GLU A 233 -7.26 -10.33 5.13
CA GLU A 233 -7.58 -11.74 5.02
C GLU A 233 -6.29 -12.54 4.82
N LEU A 234 -6.03 -13.48 5.72
CA LEU A 234 -4.92 -14.43 5.63
C LEU A 234 -5.41 -15.70 4.92
N SER A 235 -4.71 -16.13 3.87
CA SER A 235 -5.04 -17.38 3.17
C SER A 235 -4.89 -18.58 4.10
N ALA A 236 -5.64 -19.66 3.82
CA ALA A 236 -5.63 -20.87 4.64
C ALA A 236 -4.26 -21.59 4.70
N ASP A 237 -3.38 -21.36 3.73
CA ASP A 237 -1.99 -21.86 3.74
C ASP A 237 -1.01 -20.88 4.40
N GLY A 238 -1.50 -19.75 4.89
CA GLY A 238 -0.75 -18.66 5.50
C GLY A 238 0.19 -17.93 4.54
N GLN A 239 0.20 -18.22 3.24
CA GLN A 239 1.20 -17.69 2.30
C GLN A 239 0.82 -16.34 1.67
N THR A 240 -0.46 -15.98 1.70
CA THR A 240 -0.99 -14.76 1.08
C THR A 240 -1.75 -13.94 2.12
N LEU A 241 -1.46 -12.64 2.17
CA LEU A 241 -2.23 -11.67 2.92
C LEU A 241 -2.89 -10.72 1.93
N THR A 242 -4.21 -10.62 1.97
CA THR A 242 -4.99 -9.70 1.13
C THR A 242 -5.55 -8.58 2.00
N SER A 243 -5.26 -7.32 1.67
CA SER A 243 -5.87 -6.14 2.27
C SER A 243 -6.86 -5.53 1.29
N THR A 244 -8.14 -5.49 1.65
CA THR A 244 -9.14 -4.72 0.90
C THR A 244 -9.33 -3.37 1.59
N VAL A 245 -8.86 -2.31 0.94
CA VAL A 245 -8.85 -0.93 1.45
C VAL A 245 -10.06 -0.18 0.92
N ASN A 246 -10.83 0.42 1.82
CA ASN A 246 -11.98 1.25 1.47
C ASN A 246 -11.74 2.69 1.93
N TYR A 247 -11.88 3.62 0.99
CA TYR A 247 -11.78 5.05 1.27
C TYR A 247 -13.19 5.67 1.36
N PRO A 248 -13.50 6.47 2.39
CA PRO A 248 -14.77 7.19 2.46
C PRO A 248 -15.00 8.03 1.21
N GLY A 249 -16.17 7.89 0.59
CA GLY A 249 -16.54 8.62 -0.63
C GLY A 249 -16.11 7.94 -1.94
N GLU A 250 -15.24 6.93 -1.90
CA GLU A 250 -14.93 6.10 -3.07
C GLU A 250 -15.88 4.91 -3.17
N SER A 251 -16.21 4.53 -4.42
CA SER A 251 -17.15 3.42 -4.68
C SER A 251 -16.48 2.07 -4.87
N LYS A 252 -15.19 2.06 -5.22
CA LYS A 252 -14.39 0.85 -5.43
C LYS A 252 -13.30 0.77 -4.38
N PRO A 253 -13.03 -0.43 -3.83
CA PRO A 253 -11.89 -0.63 -2.97
C PRO A 253 -10.59 -0.71 -3.78
N GLU A 254 -9.49 -0.48 -3.10
CA GLU A 254 -8.16 -0.93 -3.52
C GLU A 254 -7.88 -2.30 -2.89
N VAL A 255 -7.17 -3.18 -3.60
CA VAL A 255 -6.82 -4.51 -3.08
C VAL A 255 -5.32 -4.72 -3.15
N ASP A 256 -4.68 -4.79 -1.99
CA ASP A 256 -3.26 -5.09 -1.86
C ASP A 256 -3.08 -6.57 -1.57
N VAL A 257 -2.24 -7.24 -2.34
CA VAL A 257 -1.88 -8.65 -2.11
C VAL A 257 -0.42 -8.72 -1.73
N TYR A 258 -0.12 -9.37 -0.61
CA TYR A 258 1.22 -9.61 -0.12
C TYR A 258 1.54 -11.10 -0.12
N ASP A 259 2.74 -11.43 -0.60
CA ASP A 259 3.29 -12.77 -0.48
C ASP A 259 4.17 -12.84 0.78
N ARG A 260 4.04 -13.91 1.55
CA ARG A 260 4.96 -14.21 2.65
C ARG A 260 6.39 -14.42 2.11
N GLN A 261 7.40 -14.02 2.88
CA GLN A 261 8.83 -14.13 2.56
C GLN A 261 9.53 -15.18 3.41
#